data_AF-A0AAN6SM55-F1
#
_entry.id   AF-A0AAN6SM55-F1
#
_cell.length_a   1.000
_cell.length_b   1.000
_cell.length_c   1.000
_cell.angle_alpha   90.00
_cell.angle_beta   90.00
_cell.angle_gamma   90.00
#
_symmetry.space_group_name_H-M   'P 1'
#
loop_
_entity.id
_entity.type
_entity.pdbx_description
1 polymer ?
#
loop_
_entity_poly.entity_id
_entity_poly.type
_entity_poly.pdbx_seq_one_letter_code
_entity_poly.pdbx_strand_id
1 'polypeptide(L)'
;MHSPHCQSLPTLSNILSDTAPYPWTLDKFVDHLVANHCLETLEFIHYSSIYRACYEQVTCTTPSRSTSSTPEHEHLRSLWVGLIDTYIAPNGKREVNLPFHVKTRLLATLQSDNTPSPLMLDSAVSLVYDLMEGSMMVSFLNSPSPSKPPEAGGTGRWNHHKFRWTLRWNDIGKLRLRWSLRGLSGLGLGRRKRAP
;
A
#
# COMPACT_ATOMS: atom_id res chain seq x y z
N MET A 1 -33.88 -17.64 24.88
CA MET A 1 -32.86 -18.41 24.14
C MET A 1 -32.24 -17.47 23.12
N HIS A 2 -31.02 -17.01 23.36
CA HIS A 2 -30.34 -16.09 22.42
C HIS A 2 -29.64 -16.92 21.36
N SER A 3 -30.09 -16.83 20.11
CA SER A 3 -29.40 -17.41 18.96
C SER A 3 -27.98 -16.85 18.90
N PRO A 4 -26.95 -17.68 18.66
CA PRO A 4 -25.62 -17.15 18.42
C PRO A 4 -25.69 -16.32 17.13
N HIS A 5 -25.40 -15.03 17.23
CA HIS A 5 -25.28 -14.16 16.05
C HIS A 5 -24.21 -14.78 15.15
N CYS A 6 -24.62 -15.41 14.05
CA CYS A 6 -23.72 -15.81 12.97
C CYS A 6 -23.14 -14.52 12.39
N GLN A 7 -22.02 -14.06 12.94
CA GLN A 7 -21.26 -12.95 12.39
C GLN A 7 -20.81 -13.40 11.01
N SER A 8 -21.33 -12.77 9.96
CA SER A 8 -20.88 -13.02 8.59
C SER A 8 -19.37 -12.78 8.52
N LEU A 9 -18.65 -13.69 7.87
CA LEU A 9 -17.21 -13.54 7.64
C LEU A 9 -16.96 -12.16 6.98
N PRO A 10 -16.03 -11.35 7.50
CA PRO A 10 -15.77 -10.03 6.93
C PRO A 10 -15.12 -10.16 5.56
N THR A 11 -15.39 -9.21 4.67
CA THR A 11 -14.68 -9.09 3.39
C THR A 11 -13.35 -8.35 3.56
N LEU A 12 -12.41 -8.50 2.61
CA LEU A 12 -11.18 -7.72 2.60
C LEU A 12 -11.48 -6.21 2.67
N SER A 13 -12.51 -5.77 1.94
CA SER A 13 -12.95 -4.37 1.96
C SER A 13 -13.40 -3.90 3.35
N ASN A 14 -14.12 -4.73 4.10
CA ASN A 14 -14.53 -4.40 5.47
C ASN A 14 -13.32 -4.27 6.41
N ILE A 15 -12.33 -5.15 6.26
CA ILE A 15 -11.10 -5.12 7.06
C ILE A 15 -10.29 -3.86 6.72
N LEU A 16 -10.03 -3.61 5.43
CA LEU A 16 -9.24 -2.45 4.98
C LEU A 16 -9.90 -1.09 5.24
N SER A 17 -11.24 -1.08 5.34
CA SER A 17 -12.02 0.11 5.71
C SER A 17 -12.19 0.28 7.23
N ASP A 18 -11.64 -0.63 8.04
CA ASP A 18 -11.79 -0.67 9.50
C ASP A 18 -13.26 -0.70 9.96
N THR A 19 -14.12 -1.40 9.20
CA THR A 19 -15.54 -1.59 9.52
C THR A 19 -15.88 -3.03 9.94
N ALA A 20 -14.91 -3.93 9.85
CA ALA A 20 -15.07 -5.32 10.28
C ALA A 20 -15.14 -5.43 11.81
N PRO A 21 -16.00 -6.32 12.35
CA PRO A 21 -16.10 -6.50 13.80
C PRO A 21 -14.87 -7.24 14.35
N TYR A 22 -14.65 -7.09 15.67
CA TYR A 22 -13.71 -7.95 16.39
C TYR A 22 -14.06 -9.44 16.19
N PRO A 23 -13.09 -10.34 15.95
CA PRO A 23 -11.63 -10.17 16.03
C PRO A 23 -10.93 -9.72 14.73
N TRP A 24 -11.68 -9.45 13.66
CA TRP A 24 -11.13 -9.25 12.31
C TRP A 24 -10.92 -7.77 11.97
N THR A 25 -10.34 -7.01 12.88
CA THR A 25 -10.09 -5.58 12.67
C THR A 25 -8.89 -5.35 11.75
N LEU A 26 -8.76 -4.13 11.20
CA LEU A 26 -7.60 -3.75 10.38
C LEU A 26 -6.29 -3.97 11.15
N ASP A 27 -6.28 -3.61 12.43
CA ASP A 27 -5.15 -3.78 13.34
C ASP A 27 -4.65 -5.23 13.37
N LYS A 28 -5.58 -6.18 13.56
CA LYS A 28 -5.25 -7.61 13.59
C LYS A 28 -4.80 -8.16 12.25
N PHE A 29 -5.35 -7.63 11.18
CA PHE A 29 -4.88 -8.00 9.86
C PHE A 29 -3.45 -7.50 9.60
N VAL A 30 -3.12 -6.27 10.01
CA VAL A 30 -1.74 -5.74 9.90
C VAL A 30 -0.77 -6.55 10.76
N ASP A 31 -1.12 -6.86 12.01
CA ASP A 31 -0.33 -7.74 12.89
C ASP A 31 -0.04 -9.08 12.20
N HIS A 32 -1.07 -9.68 11.59
CA HIS A 32 -0.94 -10.93 10.84
C HIS A 32 0.00 -10.81 9.65
N LEU A 33 -0.10 -9.73 8.86
CA LEU A 33 0.78 -9.51 7.72
C LEU A 33 2.24 -9.32 8.16
N VAL A 34 2.48 -8.63 9.28
CA VAL A 34 3.83 -8.48 9.86
C VAL A 34 4.39 -9.84 10.26
N ALA A 35 3.60 -10.64 10.98
CA ALA A 35 4.01 -11.96 11.46
C ALA A 35 4.30 -12.94 10.32
N ASN A 36 3.60 -12.82 9.19
CA ASN A 36 3.78 -13.66 8.01
C ASN A 36 4.70 -13.05 6.94
N HIS A 37 5.41 -11.96 7.26
CA HIS A 37 6.31 -11.28 6.32
C HIS A 37 5.64 -10.92 4.98
N CYS A 38 4.40 -10.43 5.05
CA CYS A 38 3.54 -10.06 3.92
C CYS A 38 3.19 -8.56 3.88
N LEU A 39 3.80 -7.75 4.76
CA LEU A 39 3.44 -6.33 4.91
C LEU A 39 3.78 -5.50 3.67
N GLU A 40 4.81 -5.90 2.92
CA GLU A 40 5.26 -5.25 1.69
C GLU A 40 4.15 -5.11 0.64
N THR A 41 3.16 -6.00 0.66
CA THR A 41 1.97 -5.95 -0.19
C THR A 41 1.10 -4.72 0.11
N LEU A 42 0.85 -4.42 1.39
CA LEU A 42 0.13 -3.21 1.78
C LEU A 42 0.95 -1.94 1.53
N GLU A 43 2.26 -2.00 1.80
CA GLU A 43 3.15 -0.87 1.52
C GLU A 43 3.20 -0.55 0.04
N PHE A 44 3.25 -1.55 -0.84
CA PHE A 44 3.25 -1.36 -2.30
C PHE A 44 1.99 -0.65 -2.79
N ILE A 45 0.81 -1.10 -2.35
CA ILE A 45 -0.47 -0.43 -2.64
C ILE A 45 -0.41 1.03 -2.18
N HIS A 46 0.10 1.25 -0.96
CA HIS A 46 0.20 2.57 -0.39
C HIS A 46 1.14 3.49 -1.19
N TYR A 47 2.37 3.07 -1.46
CA TYR A 47 3.32 3.89 -2.22
C TYR A 47 2.85 4.11 -3.68
N SER A 48 2.13 3.16 -4.27
CA SER A 48 1.48 3.34 -5.58
C SER A 48 0.46 4.48 -5.57
N SER A 49 -0.31 4.60 -4.48
CA SER A 49 -1.27 5.70 -4.31
C SER A 49 -0.60 7.06 -4.07
N ILE A 50 0.51 7.10 -3.32
CA ILE A 50 1.33 8.32 -3.16
C ILE A 50 1.82 8.78 -4.53
N TYR A 51 2.39 7.85 -5.30
CA TYR A 51 2.90 8.14 -6.63
C TYR A 51 1.82 8.73 -7.54
N ARG A 52 0.64 8.11 -7.59
CA ARG A 52 -0.52 8.61 -8.36
C ARG A 52 -0.91 10.03 -7.95
N ALA A 53 -1.05 10.28 -6.65
CA ALA A 53 -1.42 11.60 -6.15
C ALA A 53 -0.37 12.67 -6.49
N CYS A 54 0.91 12.34 -6.38
CA CYS A 54 1.99 13.24 -6.77
C CYS A 54 1.98 13.51 -8.28
N TYR A 55 1.79 12.47 -9.10
CA TYR A 55 1.71 12.59 -10.55
C TYR A 55 0.58 13.54 -10.99
N GLU A 56 -0.61 13.38 -10.41
CA GLU A 56 -1.76 14.25 -10.68
C GLU A 56 -1.48 15.71 -10.27
N GLN A 57 -0.81 15.94 -9.15
CA GLN A 57 -0.44 17.30 -8.72
C GLN A 57 0.55 17.96 -9.68
N VAL A 58 1.61 17.23 -10.08
CA VAL A 58 2.61 17.75 -11.01
C VAL A 58 1.98 18.07 -12.35
N THR A 59 1.20 17.14 -12.91
CA THR A 59 0.55 17.32 -14.22
C THR A 59 -0.55 18.38 -14.25
N CYS A 60 -1.26 18.64 -13.14
CA CYS A 60 -2.23 19.73 -13.06
C CYS A 60 -1.57 21.11 -12.90
N THR A 61 -0.38 21.17 -12.29
CA THR A 61 0.27 22.44 -11.92
C THR A 61 1.23 22.95 -12.99
N THR A 62 1.78 22.07 -13.83
CA THR A 62 2.72 22.44 -14.90
C THR A 62 2.02 22.47 -16.26
N PRO A 63 1.70 23.65 -16.83
CA PRO A 63 1.28 23.72 -18.22
C PRO A 63 2.41 23.23 -19.15
N SER A 64 2.01 22.53 -20.22
CA SER A 64 2.78 21.71 -21.20
C SER A 64 4.09 22.27 -21.79
N ARG A 65 4.59 23.44 -21.38
CA ARG A 65 5.72 24.12 -22.02
C ARG A 65 6.95 24.35 -21.14
N SER A 66 6.93 23.89 -19.90
CA SER A 66 8.07 24.06 -18.98
C SER A 66 8.92 22.78 -18.92
N THR A 67 10.21 22.96 -19.18
CA THR A 67 11.28 21.97 -19.28
C THR A 67 11.24 20.86 -18.22
N SER A 68 11.56 19.64 -18.65
CA SER A 68 11.60 18.35 -17.93
C SER A 68 12.50 18.26 -16.69
N SER A 69 12.96 19.37 -16.12
CA SER A 69 13.97 19.42 -15.06
C SER A 69 13.54 20.27 -13.85
N THR A 70 12.22 20.37 -13.58
CA THR A 70 11.77 20.99 -12.34
C THR A 70 11.94 20.03 -11.16
N PRO A 71 12.17 20.52 -9.93
CA PRO A 71 12.37 19.67 -8.75
C PRO A 71 11.18 18.74 -8.48
N GLU A 72 9.97 19.12 -8.91
CA GLU A 72 8.77 18.29 -8.80
C GLU A 72 8.84 17.07 -9.73
N HIS A 73 9.35 17.24 -10.95
CA HIS A 73 9.57 16.13 -11.89
C HIS A 73 10.66 15.17 -11.39
N GLU A 74 11.75 15.71 -10.81
CA GLU A 74 12.80 14.89 -10.19
C GLU A 74 12.28 14.11 -8.98
N HIS A 75 11.48 14.76 -8.12
CA HIS A 75 10.85 14.10 -6.98
C HIS A 75 9.92 12.97 -7.44
N LEU A 76 9.06 13.24 -8.42
CA LEU A 76 8.16 12.25 -8.99
C LEU A 76 8.92 11.05 -9.58
N ARG A 77 10.04 11.31 -10.29
CA ARG A 77 10.91 10.25 -10.80
C ARG A 77 11.54 9.44 -9.67
N SER A 78 11.99 10.10 -8.60
CA SER A 78 12.56 9.43 -7.42
C SER A 78 11.56 8.51 -6.72
N LEU A 79 10.29 8.92 -6.65
CA LEU A 79 9.20 8.08 -6.13
C LEU A 79 9.00 6.84 -7.01
N TRP A 80 8.94 6.99 -8.33
CA TRP A 80 8.80 5.87 -9.25
C TRP A 80 9.95 4.87 -9.12
N VAL A 81 11.19 5.36 -9.21
CA VAL A 81 12.38 4.50 -9.11
C VAL A 81 12.41 3.79 -7.76
N GLY A 82 12.16 4.49 -6.65
CA GLY A 82 12.12 3.88 -5.33
C GLY A 82 11.04 2.81 -5.19
N LEU A 83 9.86 3.04 -5.75
CA LEU A 83 8.75 2.09 -5.75
C LEU A 83 9.09 0.83 -6.54
N ILE A 84 9.61 0.97 -7.76
CA ILE A 84 9.99 -0.18 -8.61
C ILE A 84 11.17 -0.94 -8.01
N ASP A 85 12.22 -0.24 -7.55
CA ASP A 85 13.42 -0.87 -6.98
C ASP A 85 13.12 -1.62 -5.68
N THR A 86 12.22 -1.08 -4.84
CA THR A 86 11.90 -1.69 -3.54
C THR A 86 10.95 -2.88 -3.68
N TYR A 87 9.90 -2.75 -4.50
CA TYR A 87 8.77 -3.68 -4.49
C TYR A 87 8.67 -4.57 -5.74
N ILE A 88 9.35 -4.24 -6.84
CA ILE A 88 9.24 -4.97 -8.11
C ILE A 88 10.56 -5.63 -8.51
N ALA A 89 11.70 -5.09 -8.10
CA ALA A 89 13.01 -5.63 -8.45
C ALA A 89 13.13 -7.11 -8.03
N PRO A 90 13.66 -7.97 -8.92
CA PRO A 90 13.73 -9.39 -8.67
C PRO A 90 14.69 -9.71 -7.51
N ASN A 91 14.31 -10.67 -6.69
CA ASN A 91 15.00 -11.10 -5.47
C ASN A 91 15.10 -9.97 -4.42
N GLY A 92 14.22 -8.96 -4.49
CA GLY A 92 14.14 -7.90 -3.50
C GLY A 92 13.56 -8.41 -2.18
N LYS A 93 14.07 -7.92 -1.05
CA LYS A 93 13.53 -8.28 0.29
C LYS A 93 12.07 -7.88 0.50
N ARG A 94 11.57 -6.95 -0.32
CA ARG A 94 10.19 -6.45 -0.30
C ARG A 94 9.49 -6.68 -1.65
N GLU A 95 10.03 -7.59 -2.46
CA GLU A 95 9.46 -7.90 -3.76
C GLU A 95 8.05 -8.48 -3.60
N VAL A 96 7.05 -7.82 -4.19
CA VAL A 96 5.68 -8.33 -4.18
C VAL A 96 5.54 -9.52 -5.13
N ASN A 97 4.72 -10.48 -4.74
CA ASN A 97 4.48 -11.68 -5.53
C ASN A 97 3.55 -11.38 -6.73
N LEU A 98 4.16 -10.95 -7.83
CA LEU A 98 3.50 -10.67 -9.11
C LEU A 98 4.01 -11.61 -10.22
N PRO A 99 3.18 -11.90 -11.24
CA PRO A 99 3.61 -12.62 -12.43
C PRO A 99 4.80 -11.94 -13.13
N PHE A 100 5.72 -12.75 -13.64
CA PHE A 100 6.96 -12.27 -14.29
C PHE A 100 6.69 -11.20 -15.35
N HIS A 101 5.72 -11.41 -16.25
CA HIS A 101 5.41 -10.47 -17.34
C HIS A 101 4.98 -9.08 -16.84
N VAL A 102 4.31 -8.99 -15.68
CA VAL A 102 3.94 -7.70 -15.07
C VAL A 102 5.17 -7.00 -14.52
N LYS A 103 6.04 -7.73 -13.80
CA LYS A 103 7.31 -7.21 -13.28
C LYS A 103 8.21 -6.72 -14.41
N THR A 104 8.38 -7.50 -15.47
CA THR A 104 9.20 -7.13 -16.63
C THR A 104 8.69 -5.83 -17.29
N ARG A 105 7.37 -5.68 -17.47
CA ARG A 105 6.79 -4.46 -18.04
C ARG A 105 7.06 -3.23 -17.18
N LEU A 106 6.96 -3.37 -15.86
CA LEU A 106 7.24 -2.28 -14.92
C LEU A 106 8.74 -1.94 -14.87
N LEU A 107 9.62 -2.93 -14.86
CA LEU A 107 11.08 -2.71 -14.87
C LEU A 107 11.56 -2.02 -16.15
N ALA A 108 10.96 -2.34 -17.31
CA ALA A 108 11.28 -1.70 -18.58
C ALA A 108 11.06 -0.17 -18.55
N THR A 109 10.17 0.33 -17.69
CA THR A 109 9.91 1.77 -17.58
C THR A 109 11.08 2.56 -17.01
N LEU A 110 12.01 1.92 -16.27
CA LEU A 110 13.19 2.57 -15.73
C LEU A 110 14.18 3.05 -16.80
N GLN A 111 14.04 2.53 -18.03
CA GLN A 111 14.85 2.93 -19.19
C GLN A 111 14.36 4.24 -19.83
N SER A 112 13.17 4.72 -19.47
CA SER A 112 12.60 5.98 -19.98
C SER A 112 13.05 7.17 -19.14
N ASP A 113 13.35 8.30 -19.78
CA ASP A 113 13.62 9.58 -19.11
C ASP A 113 12.35 10.21 -18.54
N ASN A 114 11.20 9.92 -19.14
CA ASN A 114 9.91 10.40 -18.67
C ASN A 114 9.34 9.49 -17.58
N THR A 115 8.81 10.10 -16.53
CA THR A 115 8.14 9.41 -15.44
C THR A 115 6.81 8.81 -15.92
N PRO A 116 6.56 7.49 -15.76
CA PRO A 116 5.41 6.81 -16.37
C PRO A 116 4.05 7.24 -15.81
N SER A 117 2.98 7.09 -16.60
CA SER A 117 1.62 7.28 -16.08
C SER A 117 1.34 6.31 -14.91
N PRO A 118 0.66 6.73 -13.83
CA PRO A 118 0.27 5.85 -12.72
C PRO A 118 -0.65 4.70 -13.16
N LEU A 119 -1.31 4.81 -14.32
CA LEU A 119 -2.09 3.71 -14.92
C LEU A 119 -1.25 2.44 -15.18
N MET A 120 0.07 2.59 -15.32
CA MET A 120 0.97 1.43 -15.46
C MET A 120 0.96 0.52 -14.23
N LEU A 121 0.60 1.04 -13.04
CA LEU A 121 0.55 0.27 -11.80
C LEU A 121 -0.79 -0.44 -11.60
N ASP A 122 -1.85 -0.11 -12.35
CA ASP A 122 -3.22 -0.57 -12.05
C ASP A 122 -3.35 -2.10 -12.10
N SER A 123 -2.73 -2.73 -13.10
CA SER A 123 -2.70 -4.21 -13.19
C SER A 123 -1.93 -4.85 -12.04
N ALA A 124 -0.81 -4.26 -11.63
CA ALA A 124 -0.01 -4.77 -10.52
C ALA A 124 -0.76 -4.61 -9.18
N VAL A 125 -1.35 -3.44 -8.94
CA VAL A 125 -2.16 -3.17 -7.76
C VAL A 125 -3.35 -4.14 -7.69
N SER A 126 -4.08 -4.35 -8.79
CA SER A 126 -5.19 -5.32 -8.84
C SER A 126 -4.75 -6.73 -8.46
N LEU A 127 -3.65 -7.23 -9.03
CA LEU A 127 -3.14 -8.57 -8.72
C LEU A 127 -2.68 -8.71 -7.27
N VAL A 128 -2.15 -7.63 -6.68
CA VAL A 128 -1.82 -7.61 -5.25
C VAL A 128 -3.09 -7.70 -4.40
N TYR A 129 -4.18 -7.02 -4.78
CA TYR A 129 -5.47 -7.19 -4.11
C TYR A 129 -6.01 -8.62 -4.23
N ASP A 130 -5.96 -9.21 -5.43
CA ASP A 130 -6.38 -10.59 -5.65
C ASP A 130 -5.57 -11.57 -4.79
N LEU A 131 -4.26 -11.32 -4.65
CA LEU A 131 -3.38 -12.10 -3.78
C LEU A 131 -3.71 -11.91 -2.29
N MET A 132 -3.98 -10.68 -1.86
CA MET A 132 -4.42 -10.41 -0.50
C MET A 132 -5.71 -11.14 -0.17
N GLU A 133 -6.70 -11.11 -1.06
CA GLU A 133 -7.99 -11.76 -0.87
C GLU A 133 -7.88 -13.28 -0.93
N GLY A 134 -7.18 -13.81 -1.94
CA GLY A 134 -7.08 -15.26 -2.15
C GLY A 134 -6.16 -16.00 -1.18
N SER A 135 -5.13 -15.33 -0.63
CA SER A 135 -4.11 -15.99 0.20
C SER A 135 -4.02 -15.40 1.61
N MET A 136 -3.78 -14.09 1.73
CA MET A 136 -3.47 -13.48 3.02
C MET A 136 -4.71 -13.40 3.92
N MET A 137 -5.85 -13.07 3.34
CA MET A 137 -7.14 -12.99 4.02
C MET A 137 -7.60 -14.38 4.45
N VAL A 138 -7.49 -15.39 3.59
CA VAL A 138 -7.82 -16.79 3.95
C VAL A 138 -6.93 -17.27 5.10
N SER A 139 -5.62 -16.99 5.05
CA SER A 139 -4.68 -17.30 6.14
C SER A 139 -5.06 -16.59 7.44
N PHE A 140 -5.43 -15.31 7.37
CA PHE A 140 -5.84 -14.51 8.53
C PHE A 140 -7.13 -15.06 9.17
N LEU A 141 -8.14 -15.38 8.37
CA LEU A 141 -9.42 -15.90 8.86
C LEU A 141 -9.30 -17.29 9.51
N ASN A 142 -8.31 -18.09 9.07
CA ASN A 142 -8.00 -19.39 9.66
C ASN A 142 -6.99 -19.33 10.80
N SER A 143 -6.40 -18.16 11.07
CA SER A 143 -5.48 -17.98 12.18
C SER A 143 -6.23 -18.01 13.52
N PRO A 144 -5.62 -18.56 14.59
CA PRO A 144 -6.25 -18.53 15.90
C PRO A 144 -6.42 -17.08 16.35
N SER A 145 -7.66 -16.61 16.42
CA SER A 145 -7.95 -15.25 16.87
C SER A 145 -7.42 -15.06 18.29
N PRO A 146 -6.69 -13.97 18.59
CA PRO A 146 -6.38 -13.66 19.97
C PRO A 146 -7.68 -13.58 20.77
N SER A 147 -7.72 -14.23 21.93
CA SER A 147 -8.83 -14.12 22.88
C SER A 147 -9.12 -12.65 23.15
N LYS A 148 -10.41 -12.27 23.24
CA LYS A 148 -10.87 -10.90 23.51
C LYS A 148 -9.91 -10.18 24.46
N PRO A 149 -9.38 -8.99 24.13
CA PRO A 149 -8.68 -8.21 25.13
C PRO A 149 -9.64 -7.99 26.29
N PRO A 150 -9.18 -8.16 27.56
CA PRO A 150 -10.04 -7.96 28.71
C PRO A 150 -10.67 -6.57 28.62
N GLU A 151 -12.01 -6.52 28.72
CA GLU A 151 -12.70 -5.25 28.85
C GLU A 151 -12.19 -4.56 30.12
N ALA A 152 -11.81 -3.29 29.95
CA ALA A 152 -11.29 -2.35 30.95
C ALA A 152 -9.76 -2.36 31.19
N GLY A 153 -9.18 -1.15 31.03
CA GLY A 153 -7.87 -0.77 31.57
C GLY A 153 -6.75 -0.84 30.54
N GLY A 154 -6.39 0.31 29.98
CA GLY A 154 -5.43 0.40 28.88
C GLY A 154 -4.05 -0.19 29.19
N THR A 155 -3.42 -0.76 28.17
CA THR A 155 -1.99 -0.64 27.85
C THR A 155 -1.77 -1.23 26.46
N GLY A 156 -0.96 -0.55 25.63
CA GLY A 156 -0.55 -1.08 24.33
C GLY A 156 -1.33 -0.57 23.11
N ARG A 157 -1.83 0.68 23.11
CA ARG A 157 -2.05 1.38 21.83
C ARG A 157 -0.68 1.59 21.21
N TRP A 158 -0.23 0.64 20.38
CA TRP A 158 0.92 0.86 19.50
C TRP A 158 0.69 2.19 18.77
N ASN A 159 1.74 2.96 18.48
CA ASN A 159 1.60 4.28 17.87
C ASN A 159 1.18 4.16 16.38
N HIS A 160 -0.06 3.73 16.12
CA HIS A 160 -0.69 3.67 14.80
C HIS A 160 -0.90 5.06 14.17
N HIS A 161 -0.53 6.14 14.86
CA HIS A 161 -0.55 7.50 14.30
C HIS A 161 0.31 7.63 13.03
N LYS A 162 1.32 6.76 12.85
CA LYS A 162 2.15 6.73 11.62
C LYS A 162 1.45 6.07 10.42
N PHE A 163 0.37 5.33 10.66
CA PHE A 163 -0.29 4.46 9.68
C PHE A 163 -1.83 4.58 9.74
N ARG A 164 -2.35 5.79 10.01
CA ARG A 164 -3.80 6.05 9.97
C ARG A 164 -4.26 6.20 8.51
N TRP A 165 -4.26 5.10 7.77
CA TRP A 165 -4.78 5.02 6.39
C TRP A 165 -6.30 4.81 6.43
N THR A 166 -7.05 5.46 5.52
CA THR A 166 -8.42 5.03 5.21
C THR A 166 -8.50 4.75 3.71
N LEU A 167 -8.45 3.48 3.35
CA LEU A 167 -8.69 3.01 1.99
C LEU A 167 -10.21 2.95 1.83
N ARG A 168 -10.83 3.89 1.10
CA ARG A 168 -12.20 3.67 0.63
C ARG A 168 -12.14 3.05 -0.75
N TRP A 169 -12.65 1.83 -0.87
CA TRP A 169 -13.05 1.29 -2.17
C TRP A 169 -14.29 2.04 -2.64
N ASN A 170 -14.27 2.60 -3.86
CA ASN A 170 -15.45 3.25 -4.45
C ASN A 170 -16.07 2.32 -5.51
N ASP A 171 -17.36 2.48 -5.81
CA ASP A 171 -18.16 1.61 -6.71
C ASP A 171 -17.63 1.50 -8.16
N ILE A 172 -16.60 2.27 -8.53
CA ILE A 172 -15.93 2.25 -9.83
C ILE A 172 -14.63 1.41 -9.79
N GLY A 173 -14.42 0.59 -8.75
CA GLY A 173 -13.18 -0.17 -8.57
C GLY A 173 -11.94 0.70 -8.36
N LYS A 174 -12.13 1.95 -7.90
CA LYS A 174 -11.04 2.90 -7.62
C LYS A 174 -10.84 3.07 -6.13
N LEU A 175 -9.59 2.92 -5.70
CA LEU A 175 -9.15 3.24 -4.36
C LEU A 175 -9.12 4.75 -4.18
N ARG A 176 -9.96 5.26 -3.27
CA ARG A 176 -9.97 6.65 -2.85
C ARG A 176 -9.48 6.72 -1.41
N LEU A 177 -8.29 7.27 -1.21
CA LEU A 177 -7.78 7.58 0.13
C LEU A 177 -8.48 8.83 0.68
N ARG A 178 -8.93 8.78 1.94
CA ARG A 178 -9.23 10.01 2.70
C ARG A 178 -7.99 10.43 3.48
N TRP A 179 -7.51 11.64 3.18
CA TRP A 179 -6.33 12.24 3.77
C TRP A 179 -6.62 12.85 5.15
N SER A 180 -5.66 12.73 6.07
CA SER A 180 -5.45 13.68 7.16
C SER A 180 -3.99 14.12 7.11
N LEU A 181 -3.72 15.23 6.41
CA LEU A 181 -2.38 15.81 6.30
C LEU A 181 -1.93 16.36 7.66
N ARG A 182 -1.15 15.57 8.40
CA ARG A 182 -0.12 16.08 9.31
C ARG A 182 1.11 15.19 9.18
N GLY A 183 2.18 15.70 8.57
CA GLY A 183 3.54 15.23 8.85
C GLY A 183 4.30 14.42 7.79
N LEU A 184 4.23 14.75 6.49
CA LEU A 184 5.27 14.30 5.54
C LEU A 184 6.38 15.36 5.43
N SER A 185 7.17 15.47 6.50
CA SER A 185 8.48 16.11 6.49
C SER A 185 9.48 15.06 6.97
N GLY A 186 10.21 14.43 6.06
CA GLY A 186 11.35 13.57 6.43
C GLY A 186 11.26 12.14 5.95
N LEU A 187 11.43 11.93 4.64
CA LEU A 187 12.01 10.70 4.12
C LEU A 187 13.19 11.10 3.25
N GLY A 188 14.32 11.38 3.91
CA GLY A 188 15.62 11.50 3.27
C GLY A 188 16.08 10.12 2.81
N LEU A 189 15.87 9.82 1.53
CA LEU A 189 16.51 8.68 0.88
C LEU A 189 17.98 9.03 0.63
N GLY A 190 18.85 8.49 1.50
CA GLY A 190 20.29 8.67 1.45
C GLY A 190 20.88 8.15 0.15
N ARG A 191 21.52 9.05 -0.60
CA ARG A 191 22.36 8.72 -1.76
C ARG A 191 23.54 7.86 -1.31
N ARG A 192 23.62 6.61 -1.76
CA ARG A 192 24.87 5.83 -1.74
C ARG A 192 25.85 6.47 -2.75
N LYS A 193 26.92 7.09 -2.25
CA LYS A 193 28.07 7.48 -3.07
C LYS A 193 28.84 6.21 -3.47
N ARG A 194 29.06 6.00 -4.77
CA ARG A 194 30.15 5.15 -5.26
C ARG A 194 31.45 5.91 -5.04
N ALA A 195 32.43 5.27 -4.40
CA ALA A 195 33.81 5.73 -4.39
C ALA A 195 34.56 5.11 -5.58
N PRO A 196 35.56 5.81 -6.14
CA PRO A 196 36.50 5.23 -7.10
C PRO A 196 37.46 4.23 -6.44
#